data_AF-A0A7X3VSY2-F1
#
_entry.id   AF-A0A7X3VSY2-F1
#
_cell.length_a   1.000
_cell.length_b   1.000
_cell.length_c   1.000
_cell.angle_alpha   90.00
_cell.angle_beta   90.00
_cell.angle_gamma   90.00
#
_symmetry.space_group_name_H-M   'P 1'
#
loop_
_entity.id
_entity.type
_entity.pdbx_description
1 polymer ?
#
loop_
_entity_poly.entity_id
_entity_poly.type
_entity_poly.pdbx_seq_one_letter_code
_entity_poly.pdbx_strand_id
1 'polypeptide(L)'
;MSWRISMRTKCHKIERLVSDYIDGTLSERQTAAVASHIRSCQPCQREVADLKKTRHLLKNFYVEPDASDAYYTQFTTQLQQRIEHSAPTAPHQRFAAVATRLGWQLLTQMYRYTDHFRPSRFISIRRHALPYYVLALAMTLLIAAPLLLTQISLHNNGEYVRLPSALQPAVTLATEQDTT
;
A
#
# COMPACT_ATOMS: atom_id res chain seq x y z
N MET A 1 -29.07 -23.35 -57.40
CA MET A 1 -29.39 -22.71 -56.10
C MET A 1 -28.78 -23.43 -54.86
N SER A 2 -27.85 -24.38 -55.02
CA SER A 2 -27.34 -25.23 -53.92
C SER A 2 -26.32 -24.55 -52.97
N TRP A 3 -25.53 -23.58 -53.45
CA TRP A 3 -24.41 -22.99 -52.71
C TRP A 3 -24.81 -22.20 -51.44
N ARG A 4 -25.99 -21.59 -51.43
CA ARG A 4 -26.47 -20.76 -50.30
C ARG A 4 -26.77 -21.59 -49.04
N ILE A 5 -27.20 -22.85 -49.22
CA ILE A 5 -27.56 -23.76 -48.12
C ILE A 5 -26.29 -24.32 -47.47
N SER A 6 -25.29 -24.72 -48.27
CA SER A 6 -24.00 -25.21 -47.79
C SER A 6 -23.24 -24.16 -46.96
N MET A 7 -23.35 -22.88 -47.32
CA MET A 7 -22.71 -21.82 -46.54
C MET A 7 -23.38 -21.62 -45.17
N ARG A 8 -24.71 -21.72 -45.11
CA ARG A 8 -25.47 -21.57 -43.86
C ARG A 8 -25.15 -22.66 -42.84
N THR A 9 -25.01 -23.93 -43.27
CA THR A 9 -24.63 -25.03 -42.38
C THR A 9 -23.18 -24.93 -41.89
N LYS A 10 -22.28 -24.42 -42.75
CA LYS A 10 -20.90 -24.12 -42.35
C LYS A 10 -20.83 -23.00 -41.32
N CYS A 11 -21.59 -21.91 -41.48
CA CYS A 11 -21.65 -20.81 -40.50
C CYS A 11 -22.10 -21.31 -39.13
N HIS A 12 -23.19 -22.08 -39.07
CA HIS A 12 -23.69 -22.67 -37.82
C HIS A 12 -22.66 -23.58 -37.14
N LYS A 13 -21.86 -24.33 -37.90
CA LYS A 13 -20.77 -25.13 -37.32
C LYS A 13 -19.66 -24.25 -36.75
N ILE A 14 -19.36 -23.13 -37.40
CA ILE A 14 -18.33 -22.18 -36.95
C ILE A 14 -18.81 -21.43 -35.71
N GLU A 15 -20.04 -20.92 -35.68
CA GLU A 15 -20.65 -20.25 -34.52
C GLU A 15 -20.43 -21.03 -33.22
N ARG A 16 -20.62 -22.36 -33.27
CA ARG A 16 -20.39 -23.25 -32.11
C ARG A 16 -18.93 -23.35 -31.67
N LEU A 17 -17.99 -23.06 -32.55
CA LEU A 17 -16.54 -23.13 -32.30
C LEU A 17 -15.92 -21.74 -32.06
N VAL A 18 -16.67 -20.64 -32.23
CA VAL A 18 -16.12 -19.28 -32.12
C VAL A 18 -15.67 -18.96 -30.69
N SER A 19 -16.38 -19.41 -29.66
CA SER A 19 -15.97 -19.18 -28.26
C SER A 19 -14.62 -19.83 -27.98
N ASP A 20 -14.52 -21.13 -28.25
CA ASP A 20 -13.27 -21.91 -28.09
C ASP A 20 -12.12 -21.35 -28.95
N TYR A 21 -12.43 -20.84 -30.14
CA TYR A 21 -11.46 -20.17 -31.00
C TYR A 21 -10.90 -18.89 -30.38
N ILE A 22 -11.76 -18.08 -29.75
CA ILE A 22 -11.35 -16.85 -29.05
C ILE A 22 -10.58 -17.19 -27.78
N ASP A 23 -10.94 -18.27 -27.09
CA ASP A 23 -10.27 -18.74 -25.87
C ASP A 23 -8.97 -19.52 -26.16
N GLY A 24 -8.74 -19.90 -27.42
CA GLY A 24 -7.51 -20.60 -27.84
C GLY A 24 -7.48 -22.07 -27.46
N THR A 25 -8.64 -22.68 -27.19
CA THR A 25 -8.78 -24.07 -26.71
C THR A 25 -8.99 -25.08 -27.85
N LEU A 26 -9.19 -24.62 -29.07
CA LEU A 26 -9.34 -25.47 -30.25
C LEU A 26 -8.03 -26.16 -30.67
N SER A 27 -8.16 -27.38 -31.19
CA SER A 27 -7.03 -28.06 -31.86
C SER A 27 -6.55 -27.27 -33.08
N GLU A 28 -5.28 -27.43 -33.47
CA GLU A 28 -4.68 -26.72 -34.60
C GLU A 28 -5.49 -26.86 -35.90
N ARG A 29 -5.99 -28.07 -36.19
CA ARG A 29 -6.85 -28.34 -37.35
C ARG A 29 -8.16 -27.55 -37.29
N GLN A 30 -8.80 -27.47 -36.13
CA GLN A 30 -10.05 -26.73 -35.95
C GLN A 30 -9.80 -25.22 -36.05
N THR A 31 -8.72 -24.74 -35.42
CA THR A 31 -8.29 -23.34 -35.48
C THR A 31 -8.05 -22.90 -36.92
N ALA A 32 -7.35 -23.71 -37.73
CA ALA A 32 -7.13 -23.42 -39.15
C ALA A 32 -8.44 -23.39 -39.95
N ALA A 33 -9.36 -24.33 -39.70
CA ALA A 33 -10.66 -24.37 -40.37
C ALA A 33 -11.52 -23.15 -40.04
N VAL A 34 -11.56 -22.75 -38.78
CA VAL A 34 -12.28 -21.56 -38.31
C VAL A 34 -11.67 -20.28 -38.89
N ALA A 35 -10.34 -20.13 -38.82
CA ALA A 35 -9.63 -18.99 -39.39
C ALA A 35 -9.86 -18.85 -40.91
N SER A 36 -9.84 -19.96 -41.64
CA SER A 36 -10.11 -19.98 -43.08
C SER A 36 -11.55 -19.53 -43.40
N HIS A 37 -12.53 -19.99 -42.62
CA HIS A 37 -13.92 -19.58 -42.81
C HIS A 37 -14.11 -18.08 -42.51
N ILE A 38 -13.56 -17.58 -41.40
CA ILE A 38 -13.68 -16.17 -41.00
C ILE A 38 -13.11 -15.24 -42.07
N ARG A 39 -12.01 -15.63 -42.74
CA ARG A 39 -11.41 -14.84 -43.84
C ARG A 39 -12.34 -14.68 -45.05
N SER A 40 -13.26 -15.63 -45.27
CA SER A 40 -14.14 -15.66 -46.46
C SER A 40 -15.61 -15.33 -46.14
N CYS A 41 -15.99 -15.31 -44.86
CA CYS A 41 -17.37 -15.14 -44.42
C CYS A 41 -17.55 -13.85 -43.58
N GLN A 42 -18.10 -12.81 -44.22
CA GLN A 42 -18.38 -11.51 -43.57
C GLN A 42 -19.31 -11.59 -42.33
N PRO A 43 -20.38 -12.42 -42.32
CA PRO A 43 -21.18 -12.63 -41.11
C PRO A 43 -20.37 -13.14 -39.92
N CYS A 44 -19.64 -14.26 -40.09
CA CYS A 44 -18.85 -14.84 -39.01
C CYS A 44 -17.69 -13.95 -38.58
N GLN A 45 -17.12 -13.15 -39.49
CA GLN A 45 -16.12 -12.14 -39.14
C GLN A 45 -16.67 -11.09 -38.16
N ARG A 46 -17.90 -10.62 -38.38
CA ARG A 46 -18.56 -9.65 -37.50
C ARG A 46 -18.85 -10.25 -36.12
N GLU A 47 -19.39 -11.47 -36.07
CA GLU A 47 -19.68 -12.16 -34.81
C GLU A 47 -18.42 -12.35 -33.94
N VAL A 48 -17.32 -12.78 -34.55
CA VAL A 48 -16.04 -12.94 -33.84
C VAL A 48 -15.53 -11.59 -33.30
N ALA A 49 -15.68 -10.52 -34.08
CA ALA A 49 -15.28 -9.18 -33.65
C ALA A 49 -16.13 -8.70 -32.47
N ASP A 50 -17.44 -8.93 -32.50
CA ASP A 50 -18.35 -8.51 -31.44
C ASP A 50 -18.14 -9.31 -30.15
N LEU A 51 -17.93 -10.63 -30.23
CA LEU A 51 -17.56 -11.45 -29.07
C LEU A 51 -16.23 -11.04 -28.46
N LYS A 52 -15.22 -10.69 -29.27
CA LYS A 52 -13.94 -10.14 -28.77
C LYS A 52 -14.13 -8.82 -28.03
N LYS A 53 -14.99 -7.93 -28.53
CA LYS A 53 -15.32 -6.67 -27.83
C LYS A 53 -15.99 -6.96 -26.49
N THR A 54 -16.98 -7.85 -26.45
CA THR A 54 -17.66 -8.24 -25.20
C THR A 54 -16.68 -8.82 -24.19
N ARG A 55 -15.80 -9.74 -24.61
CA ARG A 55 -14.75 -10.30 -23.72
C ARG A 55 -13.82 -9.21 -23.19
N HIS A 56 -13.43 -8.26 -24.04
CA HIS A 56 -12.60 -7.13 -23.62
C HIS A 56 -13.30 -6.26 -22.56
N LEU A 57 -14.59 -5.99 -22.72
CA LEU A 57 -15.39 -5.26 -21.73
C LEU A 57 -15.49 -6.02 -20.41
N LEU A 58 -15.72 -7.33 -20.45
CA LEU A 58 -15.79 -8.17 -19.26
C LEU A 58 -14.45 -8.28 -18.53
N LYS A 59 -13.32 -8.35 -19.25
CA LYS A 59 -11.99 -8.44 -18.64
C LYS A 59 -11.64 -7.20 -17.81
N ASN A 60 -12.16 -6.04 -18.19
CA ASN A 60 -11.93 -4.78 -17.48
C ASN A 60 -12.95 -4.52 -16.37
N PHE A 61 -13.90 -5.44 -16.16
CA PHE A 61 -14.84 -5.34 -15.07
C PHE A 61 -14.16 -5.84 -13.79
N TYR A 62 -13.88 -4.91 -12.86
CA TYR A 62 -13.38 -5.29 -11.55
C TYR A 62 -14.50 -5.94 -10.75
N VAL A 63 -14.31 -7.21 -10.41
CA VAL A 63 -15.10 -7.91 -9.39
C VAL A 63 -14.18 -8.05 -8.19
N GLU A 64 -14.62 -7.55 -7.04
CA GLU A 64 -13.87 -7.72 -5.80
C GLU A 64 -13.74 -9.23 -5.53
N PRO A 65 -12.51 -9.76 -5.42
CA PRO A 65 -12.33 -11.19 -5.20
C PRO A 65 -12.99 -11.60 -3.89
N ASP A 66 -13.81 -12.66 -3.95
CA ASP A 66 -14.35 -13.27 -2.74
C ASP A 66 -13.21 -13.99 -2.00
N ALA A 67 -12.55 -13.25 -1.10
CA ALA A 67 -11.46 -13.77 -0.29
C ALA A 67 -12.04 -14.57 0.88
N SER A 68 -11.53 -15.79 1.08
CA SER A 68 -11.98 -16.64 2.17
C SER A 68 -11.65 -16.05 3.55
N ASP A 69 -12.41 -16.43 4.58
CA ASP A 69 -12.14 -16.03 5.96
C ASP A 69 -10.69 -16.37 6.41
N ALA A 70 -10.15 -17.48 5.90
CA ALA A 70 -8.78 -17.89 6.16
C ALA A 70 -7.75 -16.90 5.59
N TYR A 71 -8.02 -16.26 4.44
CA TYR A 71 -7.15 -15.23 3.89
C TYR A 71 -7.04 -14.02 4.83
N TYR A 72 -8.18 -13.52 5.33
CA TYR A 72 -8.20 -12.34 6.21
C TYR A 72 -7.51 -12.60 7.54
N THR A 73 -7.68 -13.79 8.11
CA THR A 73 -6.99 -14.17 9.37
C THR A 73 -5.46 -14.21 9.20
N GLN A 74 -4.96 -14.76 8.10
CA GLN A 74 -3.53 -14.76 7.81
C GLN A 74 -3.01 -13.34 7.53
N PHE A 75 -3.73 -12.58 6.71
CA PHE A 75 -3.37 -11.20 6.36
C PHE A 75 -3.30 -10.30 7.60
N THR A 76 -4.31 -10.35 8.46
CA THR A 76 -4.36 -9.55 9.69
C THR A 76 -3.26 -9.92 10.66
N THR A 77 -2.93 -11.21 10.79
CA THR A 77 -1.80 -11.67 11.62
C THR A 77 -0.47 -11.11 11.12
N GLN A 78 -0.22 -11.15 9.81
CA GLN A 78 0.99 -10.60 9.22
C GLN A 78 1.08 -9.08 9.37
N LEU A 79 -0.04 -8.37 9.23
CA LEU A 79 -0.11 -6.92 9.47
C LEU A 79 0.23 -6.58 10.92
N GLN A 80 -0.37 -7.29 11.88
CA GLN A 80 -0.13 -7.07 13.31
C GLN A 80 1.35 -7.27 13.64
N GLN A 81 1.94 -8.37 13.17
CA GLN A 81 3.35 -8.65 13.36
C GLN A 81 4.22 -7.52 12.78
N ARG A 82 3.91 -7.02 11.58
CA ARG A 82 4.64 -5.89 10.99
C ARG A 82 4.47 -4.62 11.79
N ILE A 83 3.29 -4.31 12.31
CA ILE A 83 3.09 -3.12 13.16
C ILE A 83 3.94 -3.23 14.42
N GLU A 84 3.97 -4.39 15.07
CA GLU A 84 4.76 -4.62 16.27
C GLU A 84 6.27 -4.54 15.99
N HIS A 85 6.73 -5.10 14.87
CA HIS A 85 8.14 -5.09 14.49
C HIS A 85 8.58 -3.74 13.92
N SER A 86 7.67 -3.01 13.28
CA SER A 86 7.95 -1.71 12.64
C SER A 86 7.68 -0.55 13.58
N ALA A 87 7.05 -0.75 14.75
CA ALA A 87 6.86 0.30 15.74
C ALA A 87 8.20 0.57 16.46
N PRO A 88 8.99 1.57 16.05
CA PRO A 88 10.25 1.85 16.69
C PRO A 88 9.92 2.88 17.77
N THR A 89 9.18 2.50 18.81
CA THR A 89 9.22 3.33 20.02
C THR A 89 10.53 3.00 20.71
N ALA A 90 11.61 3.50 20.13
CA ALA A 90 12.91 3.50 20.75
C ALA A 90 12.73 4.03 22.18
N PRO A 91 13.40 3.44 23.18
CA PRO A 91 13.11 3.70 24.59
C PRO A 91 13.10 5.20 24.91
N HIS A 92 13.98 5.98 24.27
CA HIS A 92 14.04 7.44 24.40
C HIS A 92 12.74 8.16 23.96
N GLN A 93 12.02 7.68 22.95
CA GLN A 93 10.74 8.26 22.53
C GLN A 93 9.62 8.02 23.56
N ARG A 94 9.62 6.84 24.21
CA ARG A 94 8.70 6.56 25.31
C ARG A 94 8.98 7.46 26.52
N PHE A 95 10.26 7.63 26.89
CA PHE A 95 10.64 8.53 27.96
C PHE A 95 10.34 10.00 27.63
N ALA A 96 10.54 10.44 26.39
CA ALA A 96 10.17 11.80 25.96
C ALA A 96 8.66 12.05 26.06
N ALA A 97 7.83 11.08 25.66
CA ALA A 97 6.37 11.20 25.78
C ALA A 97 5.92 11.26 27.25
N VAL A 98 6.55 10.50 28.14
CA VAL A 98 6.26 10.54 29.58
C VAL A 98 6.74 11.85 30.21
N ALA A 99 7.95 12.30 29.87
CA ALA A 99 8.54 13.54 30.40
C ALA A 99 7.74 14.78 29.96
N THR A 100 7.30 14.84 28.71
CA THR A 100 6.46 15.95 28.21
C THR A 100 5.10 15.99 28.90
N ARG A 101 4.47 14.82 29.13
CA ARG A 101 3.18 14.75 29.85
C ARG A 101 3.33 15.17 31.33
N LEU A 102 4.35 14.69 32.02
CA LEU A 102 4.63 15.10 33.41
C LEU A 102 5.01 16.58 33.49
N GLY A 103 5.80 17.08 32.55
CA GLY A 103 6.15 18.50 32.44
C GLY A 103 4.91 19.39 32.28
N TRP A 104 3.98 19.01 31.39
CA TRP A 104 2.72 19.73 31.21
C TRP A 104 1.84 19.72 32.48
N GLN A 105 1.75 18.58 33.17
CA GLN A 105 0.99 18.48 34.42
C GLN A 105 1.57 19.35 35.52
N LEU A 106 2.89 19.34 35.71
CA LEU A 106 3.55 20.19 36.70
C LEU A 106 3.42 21.67 36.37
N LEU A 107 3.55 22.04 35.08
CA LEU A 107 3.42 23.43 34.63
C LEU A 107 2.00 23.95 34.81
N THR A 108 0.98 23.16 34.48
CA THR A 108 -0.43 23.52 34.70
C THR A 108 -0.79 23.57 36.19
N GLN A 109 -0.25 22.67 37.01
CA GLN A 109 -0.44 22.68 38.46
C GLN A 109 0.22 23.92 39.11
N MET A 110 1.43 24.28 38.67
CA MET A 110 2.10 25.52 39.09
C MET A 110 1.35 26.78 38.64
N TYR A 111 0.86 26.81 37.40
CA TYR A 111 0.05 27.93 36.90
C TYR A 111 -1.23 28.11 37.74
N ARG A 112 -1.92 27.02 38.08
CA ARG A 112 -3.10 27.06 38.96
C ARG A 112 -2.76 27.49 40.39
N TYR A 113 -1.64 27.04 40.95
CA TYR A 113 -1.20 27.44 42.29
C TYR A 113 -0.85 28.93 42.36
N THR A 114 -0.13 29.44 41.35
CA THR A 114 0.25 30.86 41.27
C THR A 114 -0.93 31.79 41.01
N ASP A 115 -1.92 31.37 40.22
CA ASP A 115 -3.14 32.15 40.01
C ASP A 115 -4.06 32.13 41.26
N HIS A 116 -4.04 31.05 42.04
CA HIS A 116 -4.70 30.99 43.35
C HIS A 116 -3.99 31.86 44.41
N PHE A 117 -2.65 31.89 44.37
CA PHE A 117 -1.81 32.80 45.15
C PHE A 117 -1.64 34.17 44.47
N ARG A 118 -2.72 34.73 43.94
CA ARG A 118 -2.79 36.13 43.51
C ARG A 118 -3.40 36.96 44.64
N PRO A 119 -2.65 37.35 45.70
CA PRO A 119 -3.15 38.28 46.68
C PRO A 119 -3.38 39.61 45.98
N SER A 120 -4.64 39.98 45.85
CA SER A 120 -4.99 41.38 45.61
C SER A 120 -4.29 42.21 46.70
N ARG A 121 -3.43 43.15 46.26
CA ARG A 121 -2.54 44.02 47.06
C ARG A 121 -1.19 43.37 47.41
N PHE A 122 -0.15 43.70 46.65
CA PHE A 122 1.03 44.46 47.13
C PHE A 122 2.11 44.50 46.03
N ILE A 123 2.38 45.72 45.55
CA ILE A 123 3.43 46.05 44.59
C ILE A 123 4.73 46.22 45.39
N SER A 124 5.57 45.19 45.49
CA SER A 124 7.00 45.38 45.85
C SER A 124 7.90 44.16 45.60
N ILE A 125 7.39 43.00 45.17
CA ILE A 125 8.20 41.79 45.02
C ILE A 125 8.68 41.62 43.56
N ARG A 126 9.52 42.56 43.09
CA ARG A 126 10.26 42.38 41.81
C ARG A 126 11.51 41.50 41.98
N ARG A 127 11.86 41.08 43.22
CA ARG A 127 13.11 40.37 43.54
C ARG A 127 12.99 38.84 43.62
N HIS A 128 11.79 38.28 43.78
CA HIS A 128 11.59 36.82 43.94
C HIS A 128 10.99 36.10 42.72
N ALA A 129 10.69 36.80 41.62
CA ALA A 129 10.19 36.16 40.39
C ALA A 129 11.32 35.58 39.51
N LEU A 130 12.54 36.12 39.61
CA LEU A 130 13.73 35.66 38.87
C LEU A 130 14.04 34.15 39.01
N PRO A 131 14.01 33.52 40.20
CA PRO A 131 14.31 32.09 40.30
C PRO A 131 13.33 31.20 39.54
N TYR A 132 12.07 31.61 39.42
CA TYR A 132 11.04 30.83 38.73
C TYR A 132 11.17 30.90 37.20
N TYR A 133 11.55 32.05 36.64
CA TYR A 133 11.87 32.16 35.22
C TYR A 133 13.10 31.36 34.84
N VAL A 134 14.13 31.34 35.71
CA VAL A 134 15.33 30.52 35.49
C VAL A 134 15.01 29.03 35.55
N LEU A 135 14.18 28.59 36.49
CA LEU A 135 13.73 27.18 36.56
C LEU A 135 12.87 26.79 35.36
N ALA A 136 11.92 27.64 34.94
CA ALA A 136 11.11 27.38 33.76
C ALA A 136 11.97 27.30 32.50
N LEU A 137 12.93 28.21 32.33
CA LEU A 137 13.84 28.24 31.19
C LEU A 137 14.79 27.03 31.19
N ALA A 138 15.31 26.64 32.34
CA ALA A 138 16.11 25.42 32.51
C ALA A 138 15.32 24.15 32.17
N MET A 139 14.06 24.06 32.60
CA MET A 139 13.18 22.94 32.25
C MET A 139 12.85 22.91 30.76
N THR A 140 12.63 24.07 30.12
CA THR A 140 12.43 24.12 28.66
C THR A 140 13.69 23.73 27.88
N LEU A 141 14.89 24.11 28.35
CA LEU A 141 16.15 23.71 27.73
C LEU A 141 16.41 22.21 27.87
N LEU A 142 16.10 21.60 29.03
CA LEU A 142 16.19 20.15 29.24
C LEU A 142 15.26 19.36 28.32
N ILE A 143 14.10 19.91 27.96
CA ILE A 143 13.14 19.28 27.04
C ILE A 143 13.52 19.52 25.57
N ALA A 144 14.07 20.69 25.23
CA ALA A 144 14.39 21.06 23.85
C ALA A 144 15.78 20.59 23.38
N ALA A 145 16.76 20.46 24.28
CA ALA A 145 18.14 20.06 23.94
C ALA A 145 18.24 18.68 23.24
N PRO A 146 17.49 17.63 23.66
CA PRO A 146 17.50 16.34 22.95
C PRO A 146 16.93 16.44 21.52
N LEU A 147 15.98 17.37 21.28
CA LEU A 147 15.37 17.58 19.97
C LEU A 147 16.30 18.36 19.02
N LEU A 148 17.13 19.28 19.55
CA LEU A 148 18.13 19.99 18.77
C LEU A 148 19.35 19.11 18.44
N LEU A 149 19.79 18.25 19.37
CA LEU A 149 20.92 17.35 19.14
C LEU A 149 20.62 16.23 18.13
N THR A 150 19.36 15.79 18.03
CA THR A 150 18.94 14.81 17.01
C THR A 150 18.88 15.40 15.60
N GLN A 151 18.55 16.69 15.45
CA GLN A 151 18.62 17.41 14.17
C GLN A 151 20.07 17.59 13.67
N ILE A 152 21.01 17.90 14.57
CA ILE A 152 22.43 18.08 14.22
C ILE A 152 23.10 16.75 13.84
N SER A 153 22.71 15.64 14.49
CA SER A 153 23.20 14.29 14.15
C SER A 153 22.71 13.82 12.78
N LEU A 154 21.48 14.18 12.37
CA LEU A 154 20.97 13.92 11.03
C LEU A 154 21.67 14.75 9.94
N HIS A 155 22.10 15.99 10.25
CA HIS A 155 22.78 16.83 9.27
C HIS A 155 24.23 16.39 9.01
N ASN A 156 24.95 15.89 10.02
CA ASN A 156 26.33 15.39 9.86
C ASN A 156 26.43 14.01 9.17
N ASN A 157 25.33 13.26 9.09
CA ASN A 157 25.30 11.96 8.40
C ASN A 157 24.96 12.09 6.89
N GLY A 158 24.92 13.30 6.35
CA GLY A 158 24.58 13.59 4.94
C GLY A 158 25.74 13.44 3.94
N GLU A 159 26.97 13.21 4.39
CA GLU A 159 28.14 13.05 3.52
C GLU A 159 28.75 11.65 3.61
N TYR A 160 28.05 10.57 3.23
CA TYR A 160 28.74 9.41 2.63
C TYR A 160 27.83 8.65 1.63
N VAL A 161 28.08 8.94 0.34
CA VAL A 161 28.27 7.98 -0.76
C VAL A 161 27.04 7.29 -1.39
N ARG A 162 26.67 7.83 -2.57
CA ARG A 162 26.39 7.19 -3.87
C ARG A 162 25.79 5.78 -3.93
N LEU A 163 24.64 5.70 -4.62
CA LEU A 163 24.23 4.56 -5.46
C LEU A 163 25.37 4.06 -6.37
N PRO A 164 25.34 2.77 -6.73
CA PRO A 164 25.07 2.48 -8.13
C PRO A 164 23.97 1.44 -8.34
N SER A 165 23.16 1.74 -9.35
CA SER A 165 22.30 0.82 -10.08
C SER A 165 23.09 -0.39 -10.60
N ALA A 166 22.67 -1.60 -10.26
CA ALA A 166 22.74 -2.78 -11.16
C ALA A 166 22.12 -4.01 -10.48
N LEU A 167 21.41 -4.80 -11.29
CA LEU A 167 20.96 -6.18 -11.10
C LEU A 167 19.70 -6.46 -10.26
N GLN A 168 18.55 -6.40 -10.93
CA GLN A 168 17.71 -7.61 -11.09
C GLN A 168 18.16 -8.30 -12.40
N PRO A 169 17.80 -9.57 -12.74
CA PRO A 169 16.83 -10.47 -12.10
C PRO A 169 17.33 -11.93 -11.94
N ALA A 170 16.57 -12.79 -11.25
CA ALA A 170 16.33 -14.18 -11.68
C ALA A 170 15.29 -14.87 -10.78
N VAL A 171 14.13 -15.11 -11.37
CA VAL A 171 13.16 -16.11 -10.96
C VAL A 171 13.77 -17.48 -11.27
N THR A 172 13.88 -18.37 -10.29
CA THR A 172 14.15 -19.79 -10.52
C THR A 172 13.00 -20.64 -9.99
N LEU A 173 12.27 -21.19 -10.95
CA LEU A 173 11.46 -22.39 -10.88
C LEU A 173 12.22 -23.53 -10.18
N ALA A 174 11.60 -24.14 -9.17
CA ALA A 174 11.99 -25.47 -8.68
C ALA A 174 10.92 -26.46 -9.15
N THR A 175 11.23 -27.19 -10.22
CA THR A 175 10.63 -28.48 -10.54
C THR A 175 11.75 -29.49 -10.44
N GLU A 176 11.72 -30.34 -9.42
CA GLU A 176 12.55 -31.55 -9.38
C GLU A 176 11.60 -32.75 -9.35
N GLN A 177 11.62 -33.48 -10.46
CA GLN A 177 11.01 -34.79 -10.62
C GLN A 177 11.84 -35.80 -9.83
N ASP A 178 11.19 -36.61 -9.00
CA ASP A 178 11.78 -37.82 -8.46
C ASP A 178 11.11 -39.02 -9.13
N THR A 179 11.94 -39.81 -9.81
CA THR A 179 11.60 -41.10 -10.43
C THR A 179 12.70 -42.07 -10.06
N THR A 180 12.37 -43.03 -9.20
CA THR A 180 12.90 -44.40 -9.20
C THR A 180 11.84 -45.34 -8.66
#